data_AF-A0A933TWJ3-F1
#
_entry.id   AF-A0A933TWJ3-F1
#
_cell.length_a   1.000
_cell.length_b   1.000
_cell.length_c   1.000
_cell.angle_alpha   90.00
_cell.angle_beta   90.00
_cell.angle_gamma   90.00
#
_symmetry.space_group_name_H-M   'P 1'
#
loop_
_entity.id
_entity.type
_entity.pdbx_description
1 polymer ?
#
loop_
_entity_poly.entity_id
_entity_poly.type
_entity_poly.pdbx_seq_one_letter_code
_entity_poly.pdbx_strand_id
1 'polypeptide(L)'
;VSAITLSATQIQQMYVAGKEALNNKYRVKLASDTVNQLAGTTNIVKGVAAANEYIFTGTNGASADDGILSRTLLRGDVTDKTYDESTTDPVIVDNDINSVAVSSDGAYIVVGTDDQGITIIHNGSAANRLRSGAKVQGPSKRPSN
;
A
#
# COMPACT_ATOMS: atom_id res chain seq x y z
N VAL A 1 16.15 -41.81 41.38
CA VAL A 1 16.34 -40.80 40.31
C VAL A 1 17.38 -39.81 40.82
N SER A 2 18.59 -39.82 40.25
CA SER A 2 19.66 -38.89 40.66
C SER A 2 19.31 -37.49 40.21
N ALA A 3 19.37 -36.50 41.11
CA ALA A 3 19.17 -35.10 40.74
C ALA A 3 20.29 -34.69 39.76
N ILE A 4 19.92 -34.21 38.57
CA ILE A 4 20.87 -33.64 37.63
C ILE A 4 21.26 -32.26 38.15
N THR A 5 22.52 -32.10 38.56
CA THR A 5 23.10 -30.79 38.86
C THR A 5 23.55 -30.16 37.55
N LEU A 6 22.85 -29.11 37.11
CA LEU A 6 23.25 -28.35 35.92
C LEU A 6 24.36 -27.35 36.29
N SER A 7 25.37 -27.25 35.44
CA SER A 7 26.37 -26.18 35.54
C SER A 7 25.76 -24.83 35.16
N ALA A 8 26.36 -23.74 35.64
CA ALA A 8 25.92 -22.38 35.28
C ALA A 8 25.87 -22.18 33.75
N THR A 9 26.82 -22.76 33.01
CA THR A 9 26.86 -22.73 31.55
C THR A 9 25.68 -23.46 30.92
N GLN A 10 25.31 -24.63 31.44
CA GLN A 10 24.16 -25.38 30.94
C GLN A 10 22.85 -24.62 31.19
N ILE A 11 22.71 -23.98 32.34
CA ILE A 11 21.55 -23.13 32.66
C ILE A 11 21.49 -21.93 31.70
N GLN A 12 22.62 -21.28 31.43
CA GLN A 12 22.67 -20.15 30.50
C GLN A 12 22.34 -20.57 29.06
N GLN A 13 22.83 -21.72 28.60
CA GLN A 13 22.51 -22.27 27.28
C GLN A 13 21.02 -22.58 27.15
N MET A 14 20.41 -23.17 28.18
CA MET A 14 18.97 -23.43 28.19
C MET A 14 18.14 -22.14 28.16
N TYR A 15 18.59 -21.10 28.87
CA TYR A 15 17.93 -19.79 28.85
C TYR A 15 18.01 -19.12 27.47
N VAL A 16 19.18 -19.12 26.84
CA VAL A 16 19.38 -18.56 25.49
C VAL A 16 18.57 -19.35 24.46
N ALA A 17 18.67 -20.68 24.47
CA ALA A 17 17.90 -21.54 23.57
C ALA A 17 16.39 -21.38 23.78
N GLY A 18 15.93 -21.21 25.02
CA GLY A 18 14.54 -20.90 25.34
C GLY A 18 14.09 -19.56 24.78
N LYS A 19 14.90 -18.51 24.93
CA LYS A 19 14.65 -17.19 24.33
C LYS A 19 14.63 -17.24 22.80
N GLU A 20 15.57 -17.95 22.19
CA GLU A 20 15.63 -18.10 20.74
C GLU A 20 14.45 -18.91 20.21
N ALA A 21 14.08 -20.01 20.87
CA ALA A 21 12.91 -20.80 20.52
C ALA A 21 11.60 -20.00 20.70
N LEU A 22 11.51 -19.17 21.75
CA LEU A 22 10.37 -18.29 21.96
C LEU A 22 10.28 -17.21 20.87
N ASN A 23 11.41 -16.55 20.57
CA ASN A 23 11.50 -15.60 19.47
C ASN A 23 11.18 -16.25 18.13
N ASN A 24 11.59 -17.49 17.88
CA ASN A 24 11.33 -18.16 16.62
C ASN A 24 9.88 -18.66 16.51
N LYS A 25 9.26 -19.05 17.63
CA LYS A 25 7.86 -19.54 17.69
C LYS A 25 6.84 -18.41 17.55
N TYR A 26 7.11 -17.22 18.10
CA TYR A 26 6.28 -16.02 17.87
C TYR A 26 6.67 -15.25 16.61
N ARG A 27 7.74 -15.67 15.92
CA ARG A 27 8.04 -15.32 14.52
C ARG A 27 7.32 -16.22 13.53
N VAL A 28 6.19 -16.82 13.92
CA VAL A 28 5.06 -16.75 12.97
C VAL A 28 4.84 -15.27 12.75
N LYS A 29 5.51 -14.74 11.73
CA LYS A 29 5.08 -13.57 10.99
C LYS A 29 3.65 -13.91 10.59
N LEU A 30 2.68 -13.62 11.47
CA LEU A 30 1.40 -13.05 11.04
C LEU A 30 1.85 -11.94 10.11
N ALA A 31 1.73 -12.19 8.82
CA ALA A 31 2.68 -11.82 7.79
C ALA A 31 2.99 -10.33 7.72
N SER A 32 3.71 -9.74 8.69
CA SER A 32 3.61 -8.29 8.91
C SER A 32 2.17 -7.85 8.72
N ASP A 33 1.24 -8.45 9.49
CA ASP A 33 -0.20 -8.25 9.32
C ASP A 33 -0.45 -6.79 8.93
N THR A 34 -0.98 -6.61 7.73
CA THR A 34 -1.26 -5.34 7.06
C THR A 34 -2.10 -4.41 7.95
N VAL A 35 -2.60 -4.93 9.08
CA VAL A 35 -3.17 -4.19 10.21
C VAL A 35 -2.21 -3.17 10.84
N ASN A 36 -0.88 -3.36 10.89
CA ASN A 36 0.03 -2.32 11.43
C ASN A 36 0.35 -1.17 10.45
N GLN A 37 -0.16 -1.22 9.22
CA GLN A 37 -0.16 -0.07 8.32
C GLN A 37 -1.52 0.65 8.26
N LEU A 38 -2.56 0.11 8.90
CA LEU A 38 -3.82 0.82 9.18
C LEU A 38 -3.96 1.22 10.66
N ALA A 39 -3.30 0.50 11.58
CA ALA A 39 -3.23 0.76 13.01
C ALA A 39 -1.82 1.23 13.37
N GLY A 40 -1.50 2.46 12.99
CA GLY A 40 -0.19 3.07 13.26
C GLY A 40 0.15 4.27 12.38
N THR A 41 -0.57 4.46 11.27
CA THR A 41 -0.43 5.63 10.42
C THR A 41 -1.45 6.69 10.83
N THR A 42 -1.06 7.96 10.89
CA THR A 42 -1.99 9.12 10.98
C THR A 42 -2.88 9.26 9.74
N ASN A 43 -2.72 8.37 8.78
CA ASN A 43 -3.34 8.36 7.47
C ASN A 43 -4.80 7.91 7.58
N ILE A 44 -5.70 8.86 7.37
CA ILE A 44 -7.14 8.71 7.18
C ILE A 44 -7.39 8.22 5.76
N VAL A 45 -8.19 7.15 5.63
CA VAL A 45 -8.72 6.72 4.33
C VAL A 45 -9.75 7.75 3.85
N LYS A 46 -9.51 8.31 2.66
CA LYS A 46 -10.32 9.38 2.07
C LYS A 46 -11.07 8.91 0.82
N GLY A 47 -10.52 7.95 0.10
CA GLY A 47 -11.15 7.34 -1.06
C GLY A 47 -11.02 5.82 -1.06
N VAL A 48 -12.08 5.13 -1.42
CA VAL A 48 -12.08 3.67 -1.60
C VAL A 48 -12.78 3.33 -2.90
N ALA A 49 -12.14 2.48 -3.70
CA ALA A 49 -12.73 1.90 -4.90
C ALA A 49 -12.40 0.40 -4.94
N ALA A 50 -13.17 -0.38 -5.68
CA ALA A 50 -12.91 -1.81 -5.84
C ALA A 50 -13.16 -2.23 -7.29
N ALA A 51 -12.28 -3.07 -7.81
CA ALA A 51 -12.45 -3.73 -9.10
C ALA A 51 -11.78 -5.11 -9.05
N ASN A 52 -12.39 -6.06 -9.73
CA ASN A 52 -11.96 -7.47 -9.74
C ASN A 52 -11.79 -8.00 -8.30
N GLU A 53 -10.59 -8.48 -7.95
CA GLU A 53 -10.25 -9.03 -6.63
C GLU A 53 -9.47 -8.03 -5.76
N TYR A 54 -9.47 -6.75 -6.13
CA TYR A 54 -8.69 -5.71 -5.46
C TYR A 54 -9.56 -4.62 -4.84
N ILE A 55 -9.12 -4.14 -3.68
CA ILE A 55 -9.53 -2.86 -3.11
C ILE A 55 -8.41 -1.85 -3.34
N PHE A 56 -8.79 -0.64 -3.72
CA PHE A 56 -7.93 0.52 -3.87
C PHE A 56 -8.28 1.52 -2.78
N THR A 57 -7.33 1.91 -1.95
CA THR A 57 -7.51 2.88 -0.87
C THR A 57 -6.58 4.06 -1.05
N GLY A 58 -7.15 5.26 -1.13
CA GLY A 58 -6.42 6.51 -1.08
C GLY A 58 -6.43 7.07 0.34
N THR A 59 -5.28 7.46 0.86
CA THR A 59 -5.14 8.08 2.18
C THR A 59 -4.54 9.48 2.07
N ASN A 60 -4.73 10.31 3.10
CA ASN A 60 -3.79 11.41 3.33
C ASN A 60 -2.47 10.83 3.85
N GLY A 61 -1.37 11.52 3.59
CA GLY A 61 -0.07 11.10 4.07
C GLY A 61 0.19 11.49 5.51
N ALA A 62 1.32 11.04 6.05
CA ALA A 62 1.71 11.33 7.42
C ALA A 62 2.27 12.77 7.57
N SER A 63 2.68 13.36 6.44
CA SER A 63 3.31 14.68 6.33
C SER A 63 2.43 15.63 5.50
N ALA A 64 1.19 15.86 5.93
CA ALA A 64 0.27 16.92 5.46
C ALA A 64 -0.04 17.05 3.95
N ASP A 65 0.71 16.43 3.05
CA ASP A 65 0.61 16.61 1.59
C ASP A 65 1.12 15.38 0.81
N ASP A 66 1.31 14.21 1.44
CA ASP A 66 1.87 13.01 0.79
C ASP A 66 0.83 11.88 0.68
N GLY A 67 -0.24 12.13 -0.08
CA GLY A 67 -1.31 11.15 -0.26
C GLY A 67 -0.79 9.81 -0.82
N ILE A 68 -1.29 8.68 -0.30
CA ILE A 68 -0.86 7.34 -0.73
C ILE A 68 -2.03 6.58 -1.34
N LEU A 69 -1.84 6.01 -2.52
CA LEU A 69 -2.77 5.04 -3.10
C LEU A 69 -2.23 3.62 -2.88
N SER A 70 -3.01 2.77 -2.23
CA SER A 70 -2.69 1.35 -2.02
C SER A 70 -3.67 0.44 -2.76
N ARG A 71 -3.19 -0.67 -3.30
CA ARG A 71 -3.98 -1.76 -3.89
C ARG A 71 -3.79 -3.02 -3.06
N THR A 72 -4.89 -3.56 -2.54
CA THR A 72 -4.91 -4.76 -1.68
C THR A 72 -5.68 -5.89 -2.35
N LEU A 73 -5.07 -7.07 -2.41
CA LEU A 73 -5.71 -8.29 -2.93
C LEU A 73 -6.62 -8.90 -1.86
N LEU A 74 -7.91 -9.03 -2.16
CA LEU A 74 -8.93 -9.51 -1.22
C LEU A 74 -8.74 -10.96 -0.76
N ARG A 75 -8.21 -11.82 -1.63
CA ARG A 75 -8.06 -13.26 -1.32
C ARG A 75 -6.85 -13.59 -0.46
N GLY A 76 -5.89 -12.67 -0.35
CA GLY A 76 -4.67 -12.85 0.44
C GLY A 76 -4.55 -11.89 1.62
N ASP A 77 -5.36 -10.82 1.65
CA ASP A 77 -5.19 -9.67 2.55
C ASP A 77 -3.76 -9.08 2.49
N VAL A 78 -3.18 -9.11 1.29
CA VAL A 78 -1.82 -8.64 1.00
C VAL A 78 -1.93 -7.37 0.17
N THR A 79 -1.27 -6.30 0.60
CA THR A 79 -1.02 -5.13 -0.26
C THR A 79 -0.18 -5.58 -1.45
N ASP A 80 -0.78 -5.55 -2.63
CA ASP A 80 -0.19 -5.99 -3.87
C ASP A 80 0.64 -4.87 -4.52
N LYS A 81 0.21 -3.61 -4.36
CA LYS A 81 0.96 -2.45 -4.86
C LYS A 81 0.67 -1.18 -4.05
N THR A 82 1.72 -0.40 -3.76
CA THR A 82 1.62 0.96 -3.21
C THR A 82 2.11 1.93 -4.27
N TYR A 83 1.41 3.05 -4.41
CA TYR A 83 1.77 4.15 -5.28
C TYR A 83 2.03 5.39 -4.41
N ASP A 84 3.27 5.88 -4.45
CA ASP A 84 3.79 6.97 -3.62
C ASP A 84 4.82 7.80 -4.40
N GLU A 85 5.00 9.07 -4.01
CA GLU A 85 5.95 10.04 -4.56
C GLU A 85 7.40 9.52 -4.54
N SER A 86 7.77 8.72 -3.54
CA SER A 86 9.12 8.18 -3.40
C SER A 86 9.46 7.06 -4.40
N THR A 87 8.45 6.51 -5.09
CA THR A 87 8.64 5.39 -6.01
C THR A 87 9.06 5.91 -7.40
N THR A 88 10.08 5.29 -7.98
CA THR A 88 10.66 5.64 -9.30
C THR A 88 9.71 5.41 -10.49
N ASP A 89 8.53 4.86 -10.25
CA ASP A 89 7.44 4.68 -11.21
C ASP A 89 6.53 5.91 -11.09
N PRO A 90 6.26 6.69 -12.15
CA PRO A 90 5.68 8.02 -12.01
C PRO A 90 4.23 7.91 -11.55
N VAL A 91 3.98 7.92 -10.24
CA VAL A 91 2.66 8.13 -9.66
C VAL A 91 2.79 9.20 -8.58
N ILE A 92 2.70 10.44 -9.04
CA ILE A 92 2.76 11.59 -8.16
C ILE A 92 1.35 11.86 -7.64
N VAL A 93 1.05 11.28 -6.48
CA VAL A 93 0.06 11.77 -5.53
C VAL A 93 0.82 12.59 -4.47
N ASP A 94 1.42 13.71 -4.90
CA ASP A 94 2.15 14.67 -4.03
C ASP A 94 1.22 15.57 -3.22
N ASN A 95 -0.03 15.13 -3.01
CA ASN A 95 -1.07 15.83 -2.30
C ASN A 95 -2.05 14.81 -1.71
N ASP A 96 -2.76 15.24 -0.66
CA ASP A 96 -3.81 14.44 -0.03
C ASP A 96 -4.85 13.96 -1.04
N ILE A 97 -5.10 12.64 -1.03
CA ILE A 97 -6.11 12.03 -1.88
C ILE A 97 -7.49 12.30 -1.28
N ASN A 98 -8.42 12.77 -2.09
CA ASN A 98 -9.82 12.98 -1.69
C ASN A 98 -10.78 11.97 -2.29
N SER A 99 -10.42 11.38 -3.42
CA SER A 99 -11.30 10.46 -4.13
C SER A 99 -10.50 9.48 -4.98
N VAL A 100 -11.03 8.28 -5.09
CA VAL A 100 -10.48 7.20 -5.93
C VAL A 100 -11.63 6.59 -6.71
N ALA A 101 -11.42 6.40 -8.01
CA ALA A 101 -12.30 5.64 -8.88
C ALA A 101 -11.48 4.65 -9.69
N VAL A 102 -12.08 3.51 -10.05
CA VAL A 102 -11.43 2.47 -10.85
C VAL A 102 -12.36 2.03 -11.98
N SER A 103 -11.80 1.74 -13.15
CA SER A 103 -12.56 1.17 -14.26
C SER A 103 -13.04 -0.24 -13.91
N SER A 104 -14.14 -0.68 -14.52
CA SER A 104 -14.74 -1.99 -14.23
C SER A 104 -13.82 -3.17 -14.53
N ASP A 105 -12.89 -3.01 -15.47
CA ASP A 105 -11.86 -3.99 -15.81
C ASP A 105 -10.61 -3.90 -14.91
N GLY A 106 -10.52 -2.89 -14.04
CA GLY A 106 -9.37 -2.63 -13.17
C GLY A 106 -8.14 -2.06 -13.88
N ALA A 107 -8.23 -1.73 -15.17
CA ALA A 107 -7.10 -1.26 -15.98
C ALA A 107 -6.75 0.22 -15.73
N TYR A 108 -7.70 1.05 -15.29
CA TYR A 108 -7.48 2.46 -15.02
C TYR A 108 -7.92 2.84 -13.62
N ILE A 109 -7.11 3.65 -12.95
CA ILE A 109 -7.40 4.21 -11.64
C ILE A 109 -7.34 5.73 -11.78
N VAL A 110 -8.34 6.43 -11.26
CA VAL A 110 -8.40 7.89 -11.24
C VAL A 110 -8.35 8.34 -9.79
N VAL A 111 -7.43 9.27 -9.50
CA VAL A 111 -7.22 9.83 -8.17
C VAL A 111 -7.40 11.34 -8.25
N GLY A 112 -8.26 11.88 -7.39
CA GLY A 112 -8.42 13.33 -7.20
C GLY A 112 -7.75 13.77 -5.90
N THR A 113 -6.95 14.84 -5.97
CA THR A 113 -6.14 15.37 -4.86
C THR A 113 -6.55 16.78 -4.45
N ASP A 114 -6.12 17.22 -3.26
CA ASP A 114 -6.43 18.56 -2.69
C ASP A 114 -5.96 19.74 -3.57
N ASP A 115 -4.88 19.57 -4.33
CA ASP A 115 -4.37 20.58 -5.28
C ASP A 115 -5.21 20.74 -6.56
N GLN A 116 -6.42 20.15 -6.59
CA GLN A 116 -7.32 20.09 -7.75
C GLN A 116 -6.71 19.31 -8.93
N GLY A 117 -5.69 18.50 -8.67
CA GLY A 117 -5.08 17.56 -9.61
C GLY A 117 -5.95 16.32 -9.82
N ILE A 118 -5.90 15.78 -11.04
CA ILE A 118 -6.44 14.47 -11.38
C ILE A 118 -5.30 13.62 -11.93
N THR A 119 -4.99 12.52 -11.26
CA THR A 119 -4.00 11.55 -11.72
C THR A 119 -4.72 10.33 -12.29
N ILE A 120 -4.39 9.96 -13.53
CA ILE A 120 -4.89 8.75 -14.19
C ILE A 120 -3.75 7.75 -14.28
N ILE A 121 -3.93 6.60 -13.66
CA ILE A 121 -2.95 5.52 -13.59
C ILE A 121 -3.44 4.40 -14.49
N HIS A 122 -2.61 3.98 -15.45
CA HIS A 122 -2.83 2.71 -16.13
C HIS A 122 -2.26 1.61 -15.23
N ASN A 123 -3.11 0.73 -14.76
CA ASN A 123 -2.78 -0.30 -13.80
C ASN A 123 -1.75 -1.28 -14.40
N GLY A 124 -0.49 -1.15 -13.97
CA GLY A 124 0.65 -1.92 -14.51
C GLY A 124 1.63 -1.11 -15.36
N SER A 125 1.47 0.21 -15.47
CA SER A 125 2.40 1.10 -16.21
C SER A 125 2.43 2.52 -15.61
N ALA A 126 3.23 3.41 -16.22
CA ALA A 126 3.37 4.82 -15.83
C ALA A 126 2.02 5.58 -15.78
N ALA A 127 1.85 6.50 -14.82
CA ALA A 127 0.67 7.35 -14.72
C ALA A 127 0.81 8.64 -15.55
N ASN A 128 -0.33 9.21 -15.93
CA ASN A 128 -0.42 10.53 -16.54
C ASN A 128 -1.21 11.46 -15.59
N ARG A 129 -0.58 12.57 -15.19
CA ARG A 129 -1.20 13.55 -14.28
C ARG A 129 -1.70 14.76 -15.05
N LEU A 130 -2.96 15.12 -14.80
CA LEU A 130 -3.60 16.31 -15.33
C LEU A 130 -3.73 17.33 -14.19
N ARG A 131 -3.10 18.49 -14.35
CA ARG A 131 -3.27 19.66 -13.45
C ARG A 131 -4.33 20.60 -14.01
N SER A 132 -4.95 21.42 -13.16
CA SER A 132 -6.01 22.34 -13.59
C SER A 132 -5.54 23.21 -14.77
N GLY A 133 -6.34 23.26 -15.83
CA GLY A 133 -6.00 23.93 -17.10
C GLY A 133 -5.45 23.03 -18.22
N ALA A 134 -5.10 21.76 -17.95
CA ALA A 134 -4.74 20.80 -19.00
C ALA A 134 -5.97 20.36 -19.80
N LYS A 135 -5.96 20.55 -21.12
CA LYS A 135 -7.02 20.03 -22.01
C LYS A 135 -6.76 18.55 -22.30
N VAL A 136 -7.71 17.68 -21.97
CA VAL A 136 -7.72 16.30 -22.45
C VAL A 136 -8.04 16.31 -23.93
N GLN A 137 -7.06 16.02 -24.78
CA GLN A 137 -7.30 15.84 -26.21
C GLN A 137 -8.01 14.49 -26.41
N GLY A 138 -9.32 14.54 -26.71
CA GLY A 138 -10.06 13.35 -27.12
C GLY A 138 -9.43 12.68 -28.34
N PRO A 139 -9.75 11.40 -28.63
CA PRO A 139 -9.15 10.67 -29.74
C PRO A 139 -9.27 11.49 -31.03
N SER A 140 -8.16 11.64 -31.74
CA SER A 140 -8.09 12.42 -32.98
C SER A 140 -9.18 11.90 -33.92
N LYS A 141 -10.08 12.79 -34.37
CA LYS A 141 -11.16 12.42 -35.30
C LYS A 141 -10.52 11.70 -36.48
N ARG A 142 -10.90 10.45 -36.70
CA ARG A 142 -10.52 9.69 -37.88
C ARG A 142 -10.94 10.52 -39.11
N PRO A 143 -10.03 10.84 -40.04
CA PRO A 143 -10.41 11.58 -41.24
C PRO A 143 -11.48 10.80 -41.99
N SER A 144 -12.56 11.48 -42.33
CA SER A 144 -13.58 10.96 -43.24
C SER A 144 -12.95 10.84 -44.63
N ASN A 145 -12.98 9.63 -45.19
CA ASN A 145 -12.70 9.41 -46.62
C ASN A 145 -13.80 10.02 -47.47
#